data_AF-A0A6L2K8U5-F1
#
_entry.id   AF-A0A6L2K8U5-F1
#
_cell.length_a   1.000
_cell.length_b   1.000
_cell.length_c   1.000
_cell.angle_alpha   90.00
_cell.angle_beta   90.00
_cell.angle_gamma   90.00
#
_symmetry.space_group_name_H-M   'P 1'
#
loop_
_entity.id
_entity.type
_entity.pdbx_description
1 polymer ?
#
loop_
_entity_poly.entity_id
_entity_poly.type
_entity_poly.pdbx_seq_one_letter_code
_entity_poly.pdbx_strand_id
1 'polypeptide(L)'
;MTTLADKAILSGADNRPPILEKNMYDSWRSRMELYMMNRQHGRMILESVENGLLLWPTIDENRVTRPKKYTELYATEAIQADCDVKATNIILQGLPPEVYALENNHKVAKEL
;
A
#
# COMPACT_ATOMS: atom_id res chain seq x y z
N MET A 1 -16.07 -22.89 -25.94
CA MET A 1 -14.96 -23.41 -25.13
C MET A 1 -14.40 -22.21 -24.38
N THR A 2 -14.77 -22.04 -23.12
CA THR A 2 -14.34 -20.87 -22.32
C THR A 2 -12.88 -21.07 -21.90
N THR A 3 -12.04 -20.06 -22.16
CA THR A 3 -10.61 -20.11 -21.89
C THR A 3 -10.33 -20.02 -20.39
N LEU A 4 -9.14 -20.45 -19.95
CA LEU A 4 -8.69 -20.26 -18.56
C LEU A 4 -8.71 -18.77 -18.15
N ALA A 5 -8.48 -17.87 -19.13
CA ALA A 5 -8.60 -16.43 -18.95
C ALA A 5 -10.05 -15.99 -18.70
N ASP A 6 -11.03 -16.55 -19.42
CA ASP A 6 -12.46 -16.24 -19.20
C ASP A 6 -12.94 -16.68 -17.81
N LYS A 7 -12.38 -17.77 -17.26
CA LYS A 7 -12.65 -18.21 -15.88
C LYS A 7 -11.98 -17.33 -14.83
N ALA A 8 -10.83 -16.73 -15.14
CA ALA A 8 -10.17 -15.76 -14.27
C ALA A 8 -10.92 -14.43 -14.20
N ILE A 9 -11.59 -14.01 -15.28
CA ILE A 9 -12.45 -12.81 -15.33
C ILE A 9 -13.74 -13.02 -14.51
N LEU A 10 -14.24 -14.26 -14.42
CA LEU A 10 -15.50 -14.60 -13.74
C LEU A 10 -15.38 -15.03 -12.26
N SER A 11 -14.17 -15.27 -11.73
CA SER A 11 -14.00 -15.89 -10.39
C SER A 11 -13.16 -15.14 -9.36
N GLY A 12 -12.78 -13.88 -9.59
CA GLY A 12 -12.01 -13.09 -8.61
C GLY A 12 -12.85 -12.00 -7.95
N ALA A 13 -13.36 -12.23 -6.75
CA ALA A 13 -14.00 -11.20 -5.94
C ALA A 13 -13.09 -9.95 -5.81
N ASP A 14 -13.61 -8.78 -6.17
CA ASP A 14 -12.95 -7.44 -6.17
C ASP A 14 -12.38 -6.97 -4.81
N ASN A 15 -12.35 -7.83 -3.79
CA ASN A 15 -12.00 -7.49 -2.43
C ASN A 15 -10.58 -7.89 -2.01
N ARG A 16 -9.83 -8.68 -2.80
CA ARG A 16 -8.46 -9.10 -2.44
C ARG A 16 -7.42 -8.49 -3.39
N PRO A 17 -6.29 -7.94 -2.90
CA PRO A 17 -5.23 -7.46 -3.76
C PRO A 17 -4.66 -8.61 -4.62
N PRO A 18 -4.36 -8.39 -5.92
CA PRO A 18 -3.68 -9.37 -6.75
C PRO A 18 -2.27 -9.66 -6.21
N ILE A 19 -1.89 -10.93 -6.21
CA ILE A 19 -0.55 -11.39 -5.79
C ILE A 19 0.42 -11.24 -6.97
N LEU A 20 1.62 -10.74 -6.71
CA LEU A 20 2.68 -10.57 -7.71
C LEU A 20 3.28 -11.94 -8.08
N GLU A 21 3.12 -12.33 -9.35
CA GLU A 21 3.77 -13.52 -9.92
C GLU A 21 5.11 -13.14 -10.59
N LYS A 22 6.10 -14.04 -10.52
CA LYS A 22 7.53 -13.82 -10.87
C LYS A 22 7.80 -13.23 -12.27
N ASN A 23 6.88 -13.37 -13.20
CA ASN A 23 6.99 -12.93 -14.60
C ASN A 23 5.81 -12.05 -15.06
N MET A 24 4.97 -11.59 -14.14
CA MET A 24 3.73 -10.87 -14.45
C MET A 24 3.72 -9.45 -13.88
N TYR A 25 4.89 -8.82 -13.72
CA TYR A 25 4.99 -7.51 -13.08
C TYR A 25 4.07 -6.45 -13.72
N ASP A 26 4.06 -6.32 -15.04
CA ASP A 26 3.22 -5.33 -15.73
C ASP A 26 1.72 -5.61 -15.53
N SER A 27 1.33 -6.89 -15.60
CA SER A 27 -0.06 -7.31 -15.37
C SER A 27 -0.48 -7.11 -13.91
N TRP A 28 0.40 -7.43 -12.98
CA TRP A 28 0.19 -7.20 -11.54
C TRP A 28 0.04 -5.72 -11.26
N ARG A 29 0.92 -4.88 -11.82
CA ARG A 29 0.90 -3.43 -11.66
C ARG A 29 -0.44 -2.84 -12.13
N SER A 30 -0.88 -3.14 -13.36
CA SER A 30 -2.17 -2.63 -13.85
C SER A 30 -3.36 -3.12 -13.03
N ARG A 31 -3.32 -4.35 -12.51
CA ARG A 31 -4.38 -4.88 -11.63
C ARG A 31 -4.35 -4.23 -10.25
N MET A 32 -3.17 -3.94 -9.69
CA MET A 32 -3.03 -3.22 -8.41
C MET A 32 -3.50 -1.78 -8.53
N GLU A 33 -3.15 -1.08 -9.61
CA GLU A 33 -3.62 0.30 -9.88
C GLU A 33 -5.15 0.34 -9.93
N LEU A 34 -5.78 -0.57 -10.68
CA LEU A 34 -7.24 -0.68 -10.76
C LEU A 34 -7.85 -1.01 -9.39
N TYR A 35 -7.26 -1.96 -8.66
CA TYR A 35 -7.71 -2.35 -7.34
C TYR A 35 -7.65 -1.21 -6.33
N MET A 36 -6.56 -0.44 -6.29
CA MET A 36 -6.41 0.74 -5.42
C MET A 36 -7.42 1.82 -5.78
N MET A 37 -7.60 2.10 -7.08
CA MET A 37 -8.54 3.11 -7.57
C MET A 37 -10.01 2.79 -7.22
N ASN A 38 -10.37 1.52 -7.09
CA ASN A 38 -11.70 1.08 -6.68
C ASN A 38 -11.95 1.15 -5.16
N ARG A 39 -10.96 1.55 -4.35
CA ARG A 39 -11.11 1.75 -2.89
C ARG A 39 -11.55 3.17 -2.54
N GLN A 40 -12.07 3.33 -1.32
CA GLN A 40 -12.30 4.66 -0.74
C GLN A 40 -10.97 5.41 -0.68
N HIS A 41 -10.97 6.67 -1.15
CA HIS A 41 -9.76 7.47 -1.35
C HIS A 41 -8.74 6.85 -2.31
N GLY A 42 -9.19 6.04 -3.28
CA GLY A 42 -8.32 5.27 -4.19
C GLY A 42 -7.24 6.09 -4.90
N ARG A 43 -7.56 7.33 -5.32
CA ARG A 43 -6.54 8.24 -5.88
C ARG A 43 -5.44 8.60 -4.88
N MET A 44 -5.80 8.89 -3.63
CA MET A 44 -4.83 9.22 -2.59
C MET A 44 -3.97 8.00 -2.24
N ILE A 45 -4.58 6.80 -2.19
CA ILE A 45 -3.85 5.54 -1.97
C ILE A 45 -2.82 5.30 -3.09
N LEU A 46 -3.23 5.47 -4.36
CA LEU A 46 -2.32 5.31 -5.50
C LEU A 46 -1.17 6.32 -5.44
N GLU A 47 -1.48 7.58 -5.14
CA GLU A 47 -0.48 8.65 -4.98
C GLU A 47 0.53 8.36 -3.86
N SER A 48 0.08 7.80 -2.73
CA SER A 48 0.94 7.34 -1.63
C SER A 48 1.90 6.21 -2.06
N VAL A 49 1.50 5.36 -3.01
CA VAL A 49 2.37 4.29 -3.53
C VAL A 49 3.42 4.84 -4.49
N GLU A 50 3.01 5.75 -5.38
CA GLU A 50 3.91 6.32 -6.39
C GLU A 50 4.94 7.29 -5.79
N ASN A 51 4.51 8.12 -4.84
CA ASN A 51 5.36 9.14 -4.22
C ASN A 51 6.00 8.66 -2.91
N GLY A 52 5.59 7.51 -2.40
CA GLY A 52 5.99 6.97 -1.10
C GLY A 52 5.18 7.54 0.07
N LEU A 53 5.38 6.94 1.25
CA LEU A 53 4.76 7.36 2.50
C LEU A 53 5.09 8.83 2.81
N LEU A 54 4.06 9.63 3.11
CA LEU A 54 4.26 11.02 3.47
C LEU A 54 4.95 11.12 4.85
N LEU A 55 5.76 12.18 5.00
CA LEU A 55 6.39 12.51 6.28
C LEU A 55 5.31 12.71 7.34
N TRP A 56 5.45 11.99 8.46
CA TRP A 56 4.53 12.14 9.59
C TRP A 56 4.48 13.60 10.04
N PRO A 57 3.27 14.21 10.16
CA PRO A 57 3.15 15.62 10.50
C PRO A 57 3.85 15.98 11.82
N THR A 58 4.50 17.14 11.83
CA THR A 58 5.16 17.69 13.03
C THR A 58 4.47 18.97 13.48
N ILE A 59 4.65 19.29 14.76
CA ILE A 59 4.24 20.55 15.37
C ILE A 59 5.45 21.20 16.03
N ASP A 60 5.60 22.51 15.84
CA ASP A 60 6.54 23.32 16.60
C ASP A 60 5.85 23.78 17.87
N GLU A 61 6.33 23.29 19.00
CA GLU A 61 5.86 23.69 20.31
C GLU A 61 7.08 24.25 21.07
N ASN A 62 7.10 25.57 21.27
CA ASN A 62 8.18 26.28 21.97
C ASN A 62 9.59 26.08 21.37
N ARG A 63 9.73 26.16 20.03
CA ARG A 63 11.00 25.93 19.29
C ARG A 63 11.51 24.49 19.33
N VAL A 64 10.66 23.56 19.74
CA VAL A 64 10.93 22.12 19.67
C VAL A 64 9.96 21.51 18.67
N THR A 65 10.50 20.96 17.59
CA THR A 65 9.72 20.20 16.61
C THR A 65 9.50 18.79 17.12
N ARG A 66 8.24 18.41 17.34
CA ARG A 66 7.88 17.02 17.68
C ARG A 66 6.85 16.46 16.69
N PRO A 67 6.81 15.13 16.46
CA PRO A 67 5.71 14.49 15.76
C PRO A 67 4.37 14.79 16.44
N LYS A 68 3.33 15.09 15.65
CA LYS A 68 1.96 15.20 16.14
C LYS A 68 1.46 13.85 16.63
N LYS A 69 0.65 13.84 17.68
CA LYS A 69 -0.20 12.68 18.01
C LYS A 69 -1.33 12.58 16.99
N TYR A 70 -1.90 11.39 16.82
CA TYR A 70 -3.02 11.19 15.90
C TYR A 70 -4.21 12.12 16.20
N THR A 71 -4.47 12.38 17.48
CA THR A 71 -5.54 13.30 17.93
C THR A 71 -5.25 14.78 17.65
N GLU A 72 -3.99 15.13 17.35
CA GLU A 72 -3.55 16.48 17.01
C GLU A 72 -3.53 16.70 15.48
N LEU A 73 -3.85 15.66 14.69
CA LEU A 73 -3.92 15.76 13.23
C LEU A 73 -5.15 16.53 12.78
N TYR A 74 -4.98 17.36 11.77
CA TYR A 74 -6.11 17.89 11.01
C TYR A 74 -6.82 16.75 10.26
N ALA A 75 -8.09 16.95 9.91
CA ALA A 75 -8.88 15.93 9.22
C ALA A 75 -8.21 15.45 7.92
N THR A 76 -7.59 16.35 7.16
CA THR A 76 -6.87 16.01 5.93
C THR A 76 -5.59 15.20 6.18
N GLU A 77 -4.83 15.56 7.22
CA GLU A 77 -3.62 14.82 7.64
C GLU A 77 -3.99 13.39 8.12
N ALA A 78 -5.08 13.25 8.86
CA ALA A 78 -5.56 11.96 9.34
C ALA A 78 -6.05 11.06 8.18
N ILE A 79 -6.78 11.62 7.21
CA ILE A 79 -7.21 10.91 6.00
C ILE A 79 -5.98 10.45 5.20
N GLN A 80 -4.99 11.31 5.05
CA GLN A 80 -3.76 10.96 4.34
C GLN A 80 -2.99 9.83 5.05
N ALA A 81 -2.80 9.93 6.37
CA ALA A 81 -2.13 8.89 7.16
C ALA A 81 -2.87 7.54 7.08
N ASP A 82 -4.21 7.56 7.06
CA ASP A 82 -5.01 6.34 6.83
C ASP A 82 -4.82 5.78 5.41
N CYS A 83 -4.75 6.64 4.39
CA CYS A 83 -4.46 6.22 3.01
C CYS A 83 -3.06 5.61 2.88
N ASP A 84 -2.05 6.19 3.52
CA ASP A 84 -0.66 5.72 3.57
C ASP A 84 -0.55 4.33 4.23
N VAL A 85 -1.26 4.12 5.35
CA VAL A 85 -1.36 2.82 6.01
C VAL A 85 -2.07 1.80 5.10
N LYS A 86 -3.15 2.19 4.44
CA LYS A 86 -3.87 1.33 3.48
C LYS A 86 -2.99 0.96 2.30
N ALA A 87 -2.26 1.92 1.72
CA ALA A 87 -1.32 1.70 0.63
C ALA A 87 -0.27 0.65 1.02
N THR A 88 0.34 0.82 2.20
CA THR A 88 1.33 -0.13 2.73
C THR A 88 0.73 -1.54 2.89
N ASN A 89 -0.44 -1.65 3.51
CA ASN A 89 -1.10 -2.93 3.70
C ASN A 89 -1.46 -3.62 2.38
N ILE A 90 -1.90 -2.84 1.38
CA ILE A 90 -2.25 -3.35 0.05
C ILE A 90 -1.00 -3.87 -0.67
N ILE A 91 0.12 -3.13 -0.64
CA ILE A 91 1.40 -3.59 -1.21
C ILE A 91 1.84 -4.89 -0.54
N LEU A 92 1.88 -4.92 0.80
CA LEU A 92 2.34 -6.09 1.56
C LEU A 92 1.50 -7.34 1.27
N GLN A 93 0.19 -7.20 1.11
CA GLN A 93 -0.71 -8.31 0.76
C GLN A 93 -0.58 -8.76 -0.70
N GLY A 94 -0.14 -7.87 -1.59
CA GLY A 94 0.13 -8.17 -2.99
C GLY A 94 1.49 -8.83 -3.21
N LEU A 95 2.36 -8.89 -2.20
CA LEU A 95 3.68 -9.52 -2.29
C LEU A 95 3.63 -11.02 -1.94
N PRO A 96 4.41 -11.86 -2.64
CA PRO A 96 4.65 -13.24 -2.23
C PRO A 96 5.30 -13.29 -0.84
N PRO A 97 4.92 -14.24 0.03
CA PRO A 97 5.51 -14.40 1.36
C PRO A 97 7.04 -14.49 1.36
N GLU A 98 7.63 -15.04 0.30
CA GLU A 98 9.07 -15.18 0.12
C GLU A 98 9.78 -13.83 -0.03
N VAL A 99 9.14 -12.88 -0.72
CA VAL A 99 9.66 -11.50 -0.89
C VAL A 99 9.58 -10.75 0.44
N TYR A 100 8.45 -10.90 1.15
CA TYR A 100 8.26 -10.30 2.48
C TYR A 100 9.27 -10.82 3.51
N ALA A 101 9.51 -12.14 3.53
CA ALA A 101 10.48 -12.75 4.44
C ALA A 101 11.91 -12.28 4.15
N LEU A 102 12.28 -12.09 2.87
CA LEU A 102 13.59 -11.57 2.48
C LEU A 102 13.82 -10.13 2.97
N GLU A 103 12.83 -9.24 2.82
CA GLU A 103 12.92 -7.87 3.33
C GLU A 103 13.03 -7.81 4.86
N ASN A 104 12.27 -8.64 5.57
CA ASN A 104 12.34 -8.70 7.03
C ASN A 104 13.68 -9.26 7.53
N ASN A 105 14.19 -10.32 6.91
CA ASN A 105 15.50 -10.87 7.27
C ASN A 105 16.63 -9.86 7.03
N HIS A 106 16.53 -9.04 5.97
CA HIS A 106 17.51 -7.98 5.71
C HIS A 106 17.44 -6.83 6.72
N LYS A 107 16.25 -6.46 7.20
CA LYS A 107 16.10 -5.48 8.29
C LYS A 107 16.70 -6.01 9.59
N VAL A 108 16.39 -7.26 9.96
CA VAL A 108 16.95 -7.89 11.17
C VAL A 108 18.48 -8.04 11.09
N ALA A 109 19.03 -8.37 9.91
CA ALA A 109 20.48 -8.45 9.71
C ALA A 109 21.18 -7.09 9.76
N LYS A 110 20.48 -5.97 9.52
CA LYS A 110 21.03 -4.61 9.66
C LYS A 110 20.99 -4.07 11.09
N GLU A 111 20.20 -4.69 11.97
CA GLU A 111 20.09 -4.32 13.39
C GLU A 111 21.06 -5.15 14.29
N LEU A 112 21.82 -6.08 13.71
CA LEU A 112 22.93 -6.81 14.34
C LEU A 112 24.29 -6.19 14.00
#